data_AF-A0A819HYB7-F1
#
_entry.id   AF-A0A819HYB7-F1
#
_cell.length_a   1.000
_cell.length_b   1.000
_cell.length_c   1.000
_cell.angle_alpha   90.00
_cell.angle_beta   90.00
_cell.angle_gamma   90.00
#
_symmetry.space_group_name_H-M   'P 1'
#
loop_
_entity.id
_entity.type
_entity.pdbx_description
1 polymer ?
#
loop_
_entity_poly.entity_id
_entity_poly.type
_entity_poly.pdbx_seq_one_letter_code
_entity_poly.pdbx_strand_id
1 'polypeptide(L)'
;KSQIDLLRRCARYFVEMKQYTYAADVYEKMGDIKSLLDMRVILSQWDEVFILVRRYPTYASDAYYHYGQYLAEHDRFVDAQRAFHKAGRVNEARNVLQALTNNAVNETRFNDAGYYNWLLSKEYLIALSETLNDDLRADLYKRYHRCSLLADLYYAYQYIYEYTTEPFVDTPPVILFNIARFIYHKLANLAGDIPPALSKFRTCYAACKIAKILNANKFSRQMIHLMRDLTFTHNLGNKRI
;
A
#
# COMPACT_ATOMS: atom_id res chain seq x y z
N LYS A 1 -37.55 17.13 29.48
CA LYS A 1 -37.61 16.43 28.16
C LYS A 1 -37.96 17.39 27.01
N SER A 2 -39.06 18.17 27.06
CA SER A 2 -39.46 19.10 25.98
C SER A 2 -38.39 20.14 25.55
N GLN A 3 -37.64 20.74 26.49
CA GLN A 3 -36.65 21.78 26.14
C GLN A 3 -35.41 21.24 25.39
N ILE A 4 -34.97 20.01 25.69
CA ILE A 4 -33.83 19.39 25.02
C ILE A 4 -34.17 19.06 23.57
N ASP A 5 -35.40 18.61 23.31
CA ASP A 5 -35.87 18.34 21.94
C ASP A 5 -36.04 19.63 21.12
N LEU A 6 -36.43 20.74 21.75
CA LEU A 6 -36.46 22.07 21.12
C LEU A 6 -35.05 22.55 20.76
N LEU A 7 -34.10 22.47 21.70
CA LEU A 7 -32.70 22.83 21.44
C LEU A 7 -32.08 21.97 20.33
N ARG A 8 -32.41 20.67 20.28
CA ARG A 8 -31.98 19.78 19.19
C ARG A 8 -32.51 20.25 17.83
N ARG A 9 -33.78 20.65 17.76
CA ARG A 9 -34.38 21.22 16.54
C ARG A 9 -33.70 22.52 16.14
N CYS A 10 -33.48 23.44 17.09
CA CYS A 10 -32.77 24.68 16.84
C CYS A 10 -31.35 24.43 16.30
N ALA A 11 -30.60 23.50 16.90
CA ALA A 11 -29.27 23.14 16.44
C ALA A 11 -29.27 22.60 14.99
N ARG A 12 -30.24 21.74 14.65
CA ARG A 12 -30.43 21.25 13.27
C ARG A 12 -30.70 22.39 12.30
N TYR A 13 -31.59 23.32 12.64
CA TYR A 13 -31.85 24.51 11.80
C TYR A 13 -30.60 25.38 11.64
N PHE A 14 -29.78 25.55 12.68
CA PHE A 14 -28.52 26.28 12.55
C PHE A 14 -27.52 25.58 11.61
N VAL A 15 -27.45 24.24 11.64
CA VAL A 15 -26.62 23.47 10.69
C VAL A 15 -27.13 23.64 9.25
N GLU A 16 -28.46 23.57 9.03
CA GLU A 16 -29.08 23.80 7.72
C GLU A 16 -28.80 25.21 7.18
N MET A 17 -28.83 26.21 8.07
CA MET A 17 -28.51 27.61 7.75
C MET A 17 -27.00 27.89 7.65
N LYS A 18 -26.14 26.85 7.76
CA LYS A 18 -24.66 26.95 7.75
C LYS A 18 -24.09 27.83 8.86
N GLN A 19 -24.82 28.00 9.95
CA GLN A 19 -24.45 28.77 11.13
C GLN A 19 -23.79 27.85 12.17
N TYR A 20 -22.59 27.36 11.84
CA TYR A 20 -21.93 26.27 12.58
C TYR A 20 -21.43 26.66 13.97
N THR A 21 -21.06 27.92 14.20
CA THR A 21 -20.64 28.42 15.52
C THR A 21 -21.77 28.36 16.53
N TYR A 22 -22.96 28.87 16.16
CA TYR A 22 -24.15 28.82 17.00
C TYR A 22 -24.64 27.39 17.22
N ALA A 23 -24.56 26.54 16.20
CA ALA A 23 -24.88 25.13 16.35
C ALA A 23 -23.93 24.43 17.34
N ALA A 24 -22.63 24.74 17.30
CA ALA A 24 -21.65 24.16 18.21
C ALA A 24 -21.92 24.54 19.67
N ASP A 25 -22.21 25.82 19.95
CA ASP A 25 -22.57 26.31 21.28
C ASP A 25 -23.82 25.59 21.83
N VAL A 26 -24.82 25.36 20.98
CA VAL A 26 -26.05 24.66 21.37
C VAL A 26 -25.74 23.19 21.68
N TYR A 27 -24.94 22.50 20.85
CA TYR A 27 -24.56 21.11 21.11
C TYR A 27 -23.69 20.96 22.36
N GLU A 28 -22.79 21.91 22.63
CA GLU A 28 -21.97 21.92 23.83
C GLU A 28 -22.82 22.15 25.09
N LYS A 29 -23.75 23.11 25.06
CA LYS A 29 -24.72 23.35 26.15
C LYS A 29 -25.66 22.17 26.40
N MET A 30 -25.99 21.41 25.36
CA MET A 30 -26.79 20.19 25.46
C MET A 30 -25.99 18.98 25.96
N GLY A 31 -24.65 19.03 25.90
CA GLY A 31 -23.78 17.88 26.15
C GLY A 31 -23.86 16.80 25.07
N ASP A 32 -24.39 17.11 23.88
CA ASP A 32 -24.52 16.17 22.76
C ASP A 32 -23.22 16.15 21.93
N ILE A 33 -22.19 15.53 22.51
CA ILE A 33 -20.84 15.47 21.95
C ILE A 33 -20.82 14.75 20.60
N LYS A 34 -21.68 13.75 20.39
CA LYS A 34 -21.75 13.00 19.13
C LYS A 34 -22.19 13.92 17.99
N SER A 35 -23.28 14.66 18.17
CA SER A 35 -23.78 15.58 17.13
C SER A 35 -22.80 16.72 16.86
N LEU A 36 -22.09 17.19 17.88
CA LEU A 36 -21.02 18.18 17.73
C LEU A 36 -19.85 17.62 16.89
N LEU A 37 -19.40 16.40 17.20
CA LEU A 37 -18.31 15.73 16.50
C LEU A 37 -18.67 15.48 15.02
N ASP A 38 -19.85 14.92 14.76
CA ASP A 38 -20.33 14.63 13.41
C ASP A 38 -20.39 15.91 12.56
N MET A 39 -20.85 17.02 13.16
CA MET A 39 -20.85 18.33 12.50
C MET A 39 -19.44 18.82 12.16
N ARG A 40 -18.49 18.74 13.10
CA ARG A 40 -17.09 19.17 12.89
C ARG A 40 -16.36 18.29 11.87
N VAL A 41 -16.70 17.00 11.81
CA VAL A 41 -16.22 16.06 10.79
C VAL A 41 -16.72 16.47 9.40
N ILE A 42 -18.00 16.81 9.25
CA ILE A 42 -18.56 17.30 7.97
C ILE A 42 -17.84 18.58 7.52
N LEU A 43 -17.48 19.46 8.46
CA LEU A 43 -16.72 20.68 8.17
C LEU A 43 -15.22 20.46 7.95
N SER A 44 -14.73 19.21 8.04
CA SER A 44 -13.30 18.88 7.95
C SER A 44 -12.41 19.63 8.94
N GLN A 45 -12.95 20.02 10.09
CA GLN A 45 -12.23 20.75 11.15
C GLN A 45 -11.49 19.76 12.07
N TRP A 46 -10.51 19.06 11.51
CA TRP A 46 -9.85 17.92 12.15
C TRP A 46 -9.11 18.27 13.45
N ASP A 47 -8.57 19.49 13.58
CA ASP A 47 -7.89 19.94 14.80
C ASP A 47 -8.84 19.92 16.02
N GLU A 48 -10.05 20.47 15.84
CA GLU A 48 -11.07 20.49 16.87
C GLU A 48 -11.63 19.07 17.15
N VAL A 49 -11.80 18.27 16.09
CA VAL A 49 -12.19 16.86 16.21
C VAL A 49 -11.19 16.09 17.08
N PHE A 50 -9.88 16.27 16.87
CA PHE A 50 -8.87 15.59 17.67
C PHE A 50 -8.82 16.07 19.12
N ILE A 51 -9.10 17.35 19.38
CA ILE A 51 -9.25 17.87 20.75
C ILE A 51 -10.44 17.19 21.44
N LEU A 52 -11.59 17.09 20.77
CA LEU A 52 -12.78 16.42 21.29
C LEU A 52 -12.55 14.92 21.54
N VAL A 53 -11.88 14.24 20.61
CA VAL A 53 -11.55 12.80 20.74
C VAL A 53 -10.59 12.53 21.90
N ARG A 54 -9.62 13.43 22.17
CA ARG A 54 -8.74 13.31 23.34
C ARG A 54 -9.51 13.43 24.65
N ARG A 55 -10.54 14.27 24.69
CA ARG A 55 -11.42 14.44 25.86
C ARG A 55 -12.43 13.30 26.02
N TYR A 56 -12.91 12.76 24.90
CA TYR A 56 -13.89 11.67 24.86
C TYR A 56 -13.41 10.52 23.96
N PRO A 57 -12.53 9.63 24.46
CA PRO A 57 -11.94 8.55 23.68
C PRO A 57 -12.94 7.55 23.08
N THR A 58 -14.16 7.49 23.62
CA THR A 58 -15.25 6.64 23.11
C THR A 58 -15.55 6.87 21.63
N TYR A 59 -15.35 8.09 21.12
CA TYR A 59 -15.60 8.44 19.72
C TYR A 59 -14.36 8.38 18.82
N ALA A 60 -13.20 7.96 19.36
CA ALA A 60 -11.95 7.95 18.61
C ALA A 60 -12.01 7.06 17.35
N SER A 61 -12.63 5.88 17.46
CA SER A 61 -12.75 4.93 16.35
C SER A 61 -13.49 5.56 15.16
N ASP A 62 -14.67 6.14 15.41
CA ASP A 62 -15.50 6.76 14.37
C ASP A 62 -14.82 8.01 13.78
N ALA A 63 -14.20 8.85 14.61
CA ALA A 63 -13.51 10.05 14.14
C ALA A 63 -12.30 9.72 13.24
N TYR A 64 -11.47 8.75 13.63
CA TYR A 64 -10.33 8.31 12.81
C TYR A 64 -10.78 7.61 11.53
N TYR A 65 -11.93 6.93 11.54
CA TYR A 65 -12.49 6.34 10.33
C TYR A 65 -12.86 7.42 9.31
N HIS A 66 -13.63 8.43 9.71
CA HIS A 66 -13.97 9.54 8.82
C HIS A 66 -12.74 10.34 8.38
N TYR A 67 -11.76 10.50 9.26
CA TYR A 67 -10.48 11.11 8.88
C TYR A 67 -9.73 10.29 7.83
N GLY A 68 -9.74 8.96 7.94
CA GLY A 68 -9.17 8.07 6.95
C GLY A 68 -9.87 8.18 5.59
N GLN A 69 -11.20 8.27 5.58
CA GLN A 69 -11.98 8.51 4.36
C GLN A 69 -11.61 9.83 3.70
N TYR A 70 -11.58 10.92 4.48
CA TYR A 70 -11.16 12.24 3.99
C TYR A 70 -9.74 12.21 3.40
N LEU A 71 -8.78 11.58 4.08
CA LEU A 71 -7.42 11.45 3.57
C LEU A 71 -7.35 10.63 2.28
N ALA A 72 -8.17 9.58 2.15
CA ALA A 72 -8.25 8.78 0.94
C ALA A 72 -8.85 9.57 -0.23
N GLU A 73 -9.86 10.41 0.01
CA GLU A 73 -10.44 11.32 -0.99
C GLU A 73 -9.44 12.37 -1.50
N HIS A 74 -8.43 12.70 -0.69
CA HIS A 74 -7.38 13.67 -1.03
C HIS A 74 -6.06 13.01 -1.47
N ASP A 75 -6.11 11.76 -1.95
CA ASP A 75 -4.97 10.97 -2.43
C ASP A 75 -3.83 10.74 -1.40
N ARG A 76 -4.08 11.00 -0.11
CA ARG A 76 -3.13 10.78 0.98
C ARG A 76 -3.27 9.38 1.57
N PHE A 77 -3.15 8.38 0.71
CA PHE A 77 -3.49 7.00 1.05
C PHE A 77 -2.63 6.37 2.15
N VAL A 78 -1.35 6.75 2.28
CA VAL A 78 -0.48 6.27 3.38
C VAL A 78 -0.95 6.79 4.74
N ASP A 79 -1.38 8.06 4.79
CA ASP A 79 -1.94 8.64 6.01
C ASP A 79 -3.34 8.07 6.29
N ALA A 80 -4.14 7.83 5.25
CA ALA A 80 -5.43 7.18 5.36
C ALA A 80 -5.30 5.77 5.97
N GLN A 81 -4.33 4.98 5.52
CA GLN A 81 -4.03 3.65 6.09
C GLN A 81 -3.73 3.74 7.60
N ARG A 82 -2.91 4.71 8.01
CA ARG A 82 -2.59 4.94 9.44
C ARG A 82 -3.82 5.36 10.23
N ALA A 83 -4.69 6.18 9.64
CA ALA A 83 -5.95 6.59 10.27
C ALA A 83 -6.91 5.40 10.45
N PHE A 84 -7.08 4.55 9.43
CA PHE A 84 -7.89 3.32 9.54
C PHE A 84 -7.34 2.34 10.58
N HIS A 85 -6.01 2.22 10.70
CA HIS A 85 -5.41 1.42 11.77
C HIS A 85 -5.72 2.02 13.16
N LYS A 86 -5.62 3.35 13.32
CA LYS A 86 -6.02 4.04 14.58
C LYS A 86 -7.51 3.90 14.88
N ALA A 87 -8.34 3.77 13.85
CA ALA A 87 -9.78 3.52 13.99
C ALA A 87 -10.11 2.07 14.41
N GLY A 88 -9.12 1.16 14.44
CA GLY A 88 -9.34 -0.27 14.67
C GLY A 88 -9.97 -0.99 13.47
N ARG A 89 -10.02 -0.35 12.29
CA ARG A 89 -10.56 -0.92 11.04
C ARG A 89 -9.43 -1.52 10.20
N VAL A 90 -8.77 -2.54 10.74
CA VAL A 90 -7.58 -3.17 10.13
C VAL A 90 -7.87 -3.74 8.74
N ASN A 91 -9.07 -4.28 8.52
CA ASN A 91 -9.45 -4.85 7.22
C ASN A 91 -9.55 -3.78 6.12
N GLU A 92 -10.13 -2.61 6.43
CA GLU A 92 -10.20 -1.51 5.46
C GLU A 92 -8.81 -0.93 5.18
N ALA A 93 -7.99 -0.76 6.23
CA ALA A 93 -6.59 -0.34 6.09
C ALA A 93 -5.82 -1.28 5.14
N ARG A 94 -6.02 -2.59 5.29
CA ARG A 94 -5.41 -3.62 4.44
C ARG A 94 -5.91 -3.55 3.00
N ASN A 95 -7.22 -3.36 2.80
CA ASN A 95 -7.81 -3.25 1.46
C ASN A 95 -7.25 -2.05 0.69
N VAL A 96 -7.15 -0.88 1.35
CA VAL A 96 -6.55 0.33 0.76
C VAL A 96 -5.10 0.07 0.37
N LEU A 97 -4.33 -0.55 1.25
CA LEU A 97 -2.92 -0.86 0.98
C LEU A 97 -2.75 -1.87 -0.16
N GLN A 98 -3.65 -2.85 -0.29
CA GLN A 98 -3.65 -3.80 -1.40
C GLN A 98 -4.00 -3.11 -2.73
N ALA A 99 -4.97 -2.20 -2.73
CA ALA A 99 -5.31 -1.40 -3.91
C ALA A 99 -4.12 -0.53 -4.35
N LEU A 100 -3.47 0.16 -3.41
CA LEU A 100 -2.25 0.93 -3.66
C LEU A 100 -1.12 0.08 -4.25
N THR A 101 -0.94 -1.13 -3.72
CA THR A 101 0.07 -2.06 -4.23
C THR A 101 -0.21 -2.43 -5.68
N ASN A 102 -1.46 -2.77 -6.00
CA ASN A 102 -1.85 -3.11 -7.37
C ASN A 102 -1.67 -1.94 -8.34
N ASN A 103 -2.04 -0.72 -7.91
CA ASN A 103 -1.87 0.48 -8.71
C ASN A 103 -0.39 0.79 -8.96
N ALA A 104 0.46 0.73 -7.93
CA ALA A 104 1.89 0.95 -8.07
C ALA A 104 2.55 -0.05 -9.03
N VAL A 105 2.12 -1.32 -9.01
CA VAL A 105 2.60 -2.34 -9.94
C VAL A 105 2.15 -2.04 -11.37
N ASN A 106 0.89 -1.63 -11.58
CA ASN A 106 0.36 -1.27 -12.90
C ASN A 106 1.02 -0.01 -13.48
N GLU A 107 1.31 0.97 -12.63
CA GLU A 107 2.01 2.21 -12.99
C GLU A 107 3.54 2.06 -13.08
N THR A 108 4.07 0.84 -12.88
CA THR A 108 5.52 0.56 -12.87
C THR A 108 6.32 1.32 -11.82
N ARG A 109 5.67 1.78 -10.74
CA ARG A 109 6.29 2.41 -9.58
C ARG A 109 6.79 1.33 -8.60
N PHE A 110 7.83 0.62 -8.99
CA PHE A 110 8.27 -0.58 -8.27
C PHE A 110 8.83 -0.29 -6.86
N ASN A 111 9.41 0.89 -6.64
CA ASN A 111 9.82 1.30 -5.29
C ASN A 111 8.63 1.36 -4.32
N ASP A 112 7.53 1.99 -4.76
CA ASP A 112 6.30 2.10 -3.96
C ASP A 112 5.62 0.74 -3.80
N ALA A 113 5.57 -0.07 -4.87
CA ALA A 113 5.07 -1.44 -4.79
C ALA A 113 5.86 -2.29 -3.77
N GLY A 114 7.19 -2.12 -3.73
CA GLY A 114 8.05 -2.75 -2.73
C GLY A 114 7.72 -2.31 -1.31
N TYR A 115 7.60 -0.99 -1.10
CA TYR A 115 7.26 -0.41 0.19
C TYR A 115 5.88 -0.85 0.70
N TYR A 116 4.85 -0.86 -0.16
CA TYR A 116 3.50 -1.27 0.23
C TYR A 116 3.42 -2.77 0.55
N ASN A 117 4.11 -3.62 -0.21
CA ASN A 117 4.23 -5.05 0.12
C ASN A 117 4.92 -5.27 1.46
N TRP A 118 5.93 -4.45 1.79
CA TRP A 118 6.58 -4.51 3.09
C TRP A 118 5.62 -4.12 4.23
N LEU A 119 4.83 -3.05 4.07
CA LEU A 119 3.75 -2.72 5.03
C LEU A 119 2.75 -3.89 5.16
N LEU A 120 2.29 -4.48 4.06
CA LEU A 120 1.37 -5.63 4.09
C LEU A 120 1.97 -6.81 4.86
N SER A 121 3.26 -7.10 4.65
CA SER A 121 3.94 -8.17 5.39
C SER A 121 3.94 -7.89 6.90
N LYS A 122 4.17 -6.64 7.33
CA LYS A 122 4.11 -6.28 8.75
C LYS A 122 2.73 -6.48 9.34
N GLU A 123 1.68 -6.08 8.62
CA GLU A 123 0.29 -6.29 9.03
C GLU A 123 -0.05 -7.78 9.18
N TYR A 124 0.42 -8.62 8.25
CA TYR A 124 0.24 -10.07 8.37
C TYR A 124 1.02 -10.68 9.53
N LEU A 125 2.20 -10.16 9.83
CA LEU A 125 3.00 -10.60 10.98
C LEU A 125 2.32 -10.26 12.31
N ILE A 126 1.75 -9.05 12.42
CA ILE A 126 0.97 -8.62 13.59
C ILE A 126 -0.26 -9.53 13.74
N ALA A 127 -1.05 -9.71 12.67
CA ALA A 127 -2.23 -10.59 12.69
C ALA A 127 -1.87 -12.05 13.04
N LEU A 128 -0.71 -12.54 12.58
CA LEU A 128 -0.20 -13.87 12.92
C LEU A 128 0.13 -13.99 14.41
N SER A 129 0.60 -12.92 15.06
CA SER A 129 0.89 -12.94 16.50
C SER A 129 -0.37 -12.96 17.37
N GLU A 130 -1.48 -12.39 16.88
CA GLU A 130 -2.75 -12.28 17.60
C GLU A 130 -3.66 -13.51 17.40
N THR A 131 -3.49 -14.24 16.30
CA THR A 131 -4.36 -15.36 15.93
C THR A 131 -3.94 -16.67 16.61
N LEU A 132 -4.89 -17.34 17.27
CA LEU A 132 -4.69 -18.64 17.95
C LEU A 132 -5.04 -19.87 17.08
N ASN A 133 -5.83 -19.70 16.02
CA ASN A 133 -6.25 -20.82 15.16
C ASN A 133 -5.16 -21.23 14.16
N ASP A 134 -4.71 -22.47 14.19
CA ASP A 134 -3.61 -23.00 13.36
C ASP A 134 -3.86 -22.91 11.85
N ASP A 135 -5.07 -23.16 11.37
CA ASP A 135 -5.39 -23.10 9.93
C ASP A 135 -5.26 -21.67 9.40
N LEU A 136 -5.80 -20.71 10.17
CA LEU A 136 -5.73 -19.29 9.83
C LEU A 136 -4.29 -18.76 9.95
N ARG A 137 -3.52 -19.24 10.94
CA ARG A 137 -2.09 -18.93 11.09
C ARG A 137 -1.30 -19.41 9.87
N ALA A 138 -1.59 -20.61 9.36
CA ALA A 138 -0.92 -21.13 8.17
C ALA A 138 -1.19 -20.26 6.92
N ASP A 139 -2.44 -19.78 6.73
CA ASP A 139 -2.76 -18.85 5.63
C ASP A 139 -2.05 -17.50 5.79
N LEU A 140 -2.12 -16.89 6.98
CA LEU A 140 -1.44 -15.62 7.27
C LEU A 140 0.07 -15.72 7.08
N TYR A 141 0.68 -16.83 7.50
CA TYR A 141 2.10 -17.09 7.30
C TYR A 141 2.47 -17.16 5.82
N LYS A 142 1.66 -17.84 4.99
CA LYS A 142 1.87 -17.87 3.53
C LYS A 142 1.77 -16.46 2.92
N ARG A 143 0.78 -15.67 3.31
CA ARG A 143 0.62 -14.28 2.83
C ARG A 143 1.78 -13.39 3.25
N TYR A 144 2.23 -13.50 4.50
CA TYR A 144 3.40 -12.80 5.02
C TYR A 144 4.63 -13.08 4.15
N HIS A 145 4.96 -14.35 3.93
CA HIS A 145 6.12 -14.74 3.12
C HIS A 145 6.00 -14.26 1.67
N ARG A 146 4.80 -14.32 1.09
CA ARG A 146 4.58 -13.82 -0.27
C ARG A 146 4.79 -12.30 -0.34
N CYS A 147 4.21 -11.52 0.56
CA CYS A 147 4.38 -10.07 0.58
C CYS A 147 5.83 -9.68 0.87
N SER A 148 6.52 -10.37 1.78
CA SER A 148 7.94 -10.15 2.07
C SER A 148 8.82 -10.38 0.83
N LEU A 149 8.59 -11.50 0.12
CA LEU A 149 9.28 -11.78 -1.13
C LEU A 149 9.00 -10.74 -2.22
N LEU A 150 7.73 -10.33 -2.36
CA LEU A 150 7.34 -9.29 -3.32
C LEU A 150 7.98 -7.94 -3.01
N ALA A 151 8.08 -7.58 -1.72
CA ALA A 151 8.74 -6.36 -1.29
C ALA A 151 10.20 -6.30 -1.74
N ASP A 152 10.96 -7.37 -1.44
CA ASP A 152 12.35 -7.51 -1.86
C ASP A 152 12.51 -7.44 -3.38
N LEU A 153 11.64 -8.14 -4.10
CA LEU A 153 11.70 -8.26 -5.55
C LEU A 153 11.37 -6.94 -6.25
N TYR A 154 10.29 -6.26 -5.87
CA TYR A 154 9.91 -4.98 -6.48
C TYR A 154 10.94 -3.89 -6.16
N TYR A 155 11.43 -3.83 -4.93
CA TYR A 155 12.47 -2.89 -4.54
C TYR A 155 13.76 -3.09 -5.37
N ALA A 156 14.23 -4.33 -5.49
CA ALA A 156 15.39 -4.65 -6.32
C ALA A 156 15.14 -4.39 -7.80
N TYR A 157 13.93 -4.68 -8.29
CA TYR A 157 13.57 -4.56 -9.70
C TYR A 157 13.52 -3.11 -10.19
N GLN A 158 13.20 -2.15 -9.32
CA GLN A 158 13.23 -0.72 -9.65
C GLN A 158 14.55 -0.32 -10.35
N TYR A 159 15.69 -0.70 -9.78
CA TYR A 159 17.01 -0.37 -10.34
C TYR A 159 17.28 -1.03 -11.70
N ILE A 160 16.76 -2.24 -11.91
CA ILE A 160 16.86 -2.93 -13.20
C ILE A 160 15.94 -2.27 -14.23
N TYR A 161 14.74 -1.87 -13.81
CA TYR A 161 13.80 -1.17 -14.66
C TYR A 161 14.41 0.15 -15.13
N GLU A 162 14.86 1.00 -14.21
CA GLU A 162 15.57 2.26 -14.47
C GLU A 162 16.74 2.05 -15.45
N TYR A 163 17.63 1.08 -15.19
CA TYR A 163 18.74 0.77 -16.10
C TYR A 163 18.31 0.38 -17.53
N THR A 164 17.11 -0.16 -17.71
CA THR A 164 16.60 -0.55 -19.04
C THR A 164 15.79 0.52 -19.74
N THR A 165 15.20 1.46 -19.00
CA THR A 165 14.30 2.49 -19.53
C THR A 165 14.94 3.86 -19.60
N GLU A 166 15.78 4.20 -18.62
CA GLU A 166 16.43 5.50 -18.53
C GLU A 166 17.74 5.53 -19.32
N PRO A 167 18.06 6.66 -19.97
CA PRO A 167 19.27 6.78 -20.78
C PRO A 167 20.55 6.83 -19.94
N PHE A 168 20.46 7.27 -18.68
CA PHE A 168 21.58 7.41 -17.75
C PHE A 168 21.16 6.89 -16.38
N VAL A 169 22.05 6.14 -15.73
CA VAL A 169 21.81 5.60 -14.39
C VAL A 169 23.07 5.77 -13.56
N ASP A 170 22.92 6.34 -12.36
CA ASP A 170 24.02 6.63 -11.45
C ASP A 170 24.48 5.39 -10.65
N THR A 171 23.72 4.30 -10.71
CA THR A 171 24.01 3.08 -9.96
C THR A 171 25.25 2.37 -10.52
N PRO A 172 26.27 2.09 -9.69
CA PRO A 172 27.48 1.38 -10.11
C PRO A 172 27.19 0.02 -10.78
N PRO A 173 27.90 -0.34 -11.86
CA PRO A 173 27.66 -1.61 -12.58
C PRO A 173 27.80 -2.85 -11.69
N VAL A 174 28.70 -2.85 -10.71
CA VAL A 174 28.86 -3.98 -9.76
C VAL A 174 27.62 -4.17 -8.89
N ILE A 175 26.97 -3.07 -8.48
CA ILE A 175 25.74 -3.13 -7.68
C ILE A 175 24.60 -3.66 -8.54
N LEU A 176 24.41 -3.11 -9.75
CA LEU A 176 23.39 -3.60 -10.69
C LEU A 176 23.61 -5.07 -11.06
N PHE A 177 24.85 -5.52 -11.19
CA PHE A 177 25.19 -6.93 -11.41
C PHE A 177 24.66 -7.82 -10.28
N ASN A 178 24.90 -7.43 -9.04
CA ASN A 178 24.47 -8.18 -7.86
C ASN A 178 22.94 -8.15 -7.70
N ILE A 179 22.30 -7.01 -7.96
CA ILE A 179 20.84 -6.87 -7.99
C ILE A 179 20.23 -7.79 -9.04
N ALA A 180 20.74 -7.76 -10.28
CA ALA A 180 20.24 -8.60 -11.36
C ALA A 180 20.40 -10.09 -11.04
N ARG A 181 21.53 -10.47 -10.44
CA ARG A 181 21.77 -11.84 -9.96
C ARG A 181 20.77 -12.22 -8.88
N PHE A 182 20.55 -11.37 -7.88
CA PHE A 182 19.60 -11.61 -6.79
C PHE A 182 18.18 -11.87 -7.34
N ILE A 183 17.68 -10.97 -8.19
CA ILE A 183 16.35 -11.08 -8.79
C ILE A 183 16.25 -12.36 -9.62
N TYR A 184 17.26 -12.65 -10.45
CA TYR A 184 17.27 -13.86 -11.27
C TYR A 184 17.17 -15.14 -10.43
N HIS A 185 17.97 -15.27 -9.37
CA HIS A 185 17.95 -16.47 -8.52
C HIS A 185 16.62 -16.59 -7.76
N LYS A 186 16.08 -15.48 -7.26
CA LYS A 186 14.77 -15.48 -6.61
C LYS A 186 13.68 -15.93 -7.61
N LEU A 187 13.62 -15.31 -8.81
CA LEU A 187 12.66 -15.64 -9.86
C LEU A 187 12.79 -17.05 -10.46
N ALA A 188 13.98 -17.64 -10.40
CA ALA A 188 14.21 -19.03 -10.80
C ALA A 188 13.64 -20.03 -9.78
N ASN A 189 13.66 -19.68 -8.49
CA ASN A 189 13.10 -20.50 -7.42
C ASN A 189 11.57 -20.45 -7.36
N LEU A 190 10.93 -19.42 -7.94
CA LEU A 190 9.48 -19.39 -8.11
C LEU A 190 9.10 -20.32 -9.26
N ALA A 191 8.41 -21.42 -8.94
CA ALA A 191 8.00 -22.51 -9.85
C ALA A 191 6.93 -22.09 -10.89
N GLY A 192 7.22 -21.05 -11.68
CA GLY A 192 6.35 -20.53 -12.73
C GLY A 192 5.44 -19.36 -12.31
N ASP A 193 5.26 -19.13 -11.02
CA ASP A 193 4.50 -17.98 -10.49
C ASP A 193 5.37 -16.71 -10.50
N ILE A 194 5.44 -16.06 -11.66
CA ILE A 194 6.20 -14.82 -11.82
C ILE A 194 5.35 -13.67 -11.28
N PRO A 195 5.87 -12.87 -10.33
CA PRO A 195 5.18 -11.68 -9.87
C PRO A 195 4.73 -10.76 -11.01
N PRO A 196 3.55 -10.13 -10.91
CA PRO A 196 3.07 -9.21 -11.94
C PRO A 196 4.08 -8.11 -12.26
N ALA A 197 4.10 -7.65 -13.52
CA ALA A 197 5.00 -6.62 -14.05
C ALA A 197 6.53 -6.92 -13.98
N LEU A 198 6.99 -7.97 -13.29
CA LEU A 198 8.40 -8.37 -13.31
C LEU A 198 8.75 -9.12 -14.60
N SER A 199 9.62 -8.52 -15.42
CA SER A 199 10.11 -9.16 -16.64
C SER A 199 11.44 -9.89 -16.41
N LYS A 200 11.40 -11.23 -16.47
CA LYS A 200 12.61 -12.09 -16.52
C LYS A 200 13.54 -11.68 -17.67
N PHE A 201 12.98 -11.31 -18.82
CA PHE A 201 13.74 -10.86 -19.98
C PHE A 201 14.56 -9.60 -19.67
N ARG A 202 13.94 -8.56 -19.11
CA ARG A 202 14.64 -7.31 -18.74
C ARG A 202 15.77 -7.58 -17.74
N THR A 203 15.54 -8.44 -16.75
CA THR A 203 16.58 -8.84 -15.79
C THR A 203 17.76 -9.52 -16.46
N CYS A 204 17.53 -10.50 -17.34
CA CYS A 204 18.60 -11.18 -18.10
C CYS A 204 19.32 -10.22 -19.06
N TYR A 205 18.58 -9.32 -19.70
CA TYR A 205 19.15 -8.31 -20.60
C TYR A 205 20.08 -7.35 -19.86
N ALA A 206 19.63 -6.79 -18.72
CA ALA A 206 20.43 -5.93 -17.87
C ALA A 206 21.69 -6.68 -17.40
N ALA A 207 21.51 -7.89 -16.84
CA ALA A 207 22.60 -8.75 -16.38
C ALA A 207 23.64 -9.00 -17.48
N CYS A 208 23.19 -9.27 -18.71
CA CYS A 208 24.06 -9.50 -19.86
C CYS A 208 24.90 -8.27 -20.21
N LYS A 209 24.27 -7.09 -20.32
CA LYS A 209 24.97 -5.82 -20.64
C LYS A 209 25.98 -5.46 -19.57
N ILE A 210 25.57 -5.50 -18.31
CA ILE A 210 26.41 -5.16 -17.17
C ILE A 210 27.59 -6.16 -17.05
N ALA A 211 27.34 -7.45 -17.26
CA ALA A 211 28.40 -8.46 -17.26
C ALA A 211 29.47 -8.19 -18.35
N LYS A 212 29.09 -7.66 -19.52
CA LYS A 212 30.07 -7.26 -20.55
C LYS A 212 30.92 -6.09 -20.09
N ILE A 213 30.32 -5.07 -19.46
CA ILE A 213 31.04 -3.93 -18.89
C ILE A 213 32.06 -4.40 -17.85
N LEU A 214 31.69 -5.39 -17.03
CA LEU A 214 32.54 -5.98 -16.00
C LEU A 214 33.51 -7.07 -16.53
N ASN A 215 33.62 -7.27 -17.85
CA ASN A 215 34.43 -8.34 -18.48
C ASN A 215 34.08 -9.78 -18.05
N ALA A 216 32.89 -10.01 -17.50
CA ALA A 216 32.37 -11.32 -17.10
C ALA A 216 31.75 -12.08 -18.30
N ASN A 217 32.56 -12.36 -19.33
CA ASN A 217 32.10 -12.86 -20.63
C ASN A 217 31.44 -14.25 -20.61
N LYS A 218 31.79 -15.12 -19.65
CA LYS A 218 31.13 -16.44 -19.49
C LYS A 218 29.68 -16.26 -19.01
N PHE A 219 29.49 -15.41 -17.99
CA PHE A 219 28.17 -15.13 -17.44
C PHE A 219 27.27 -14.39 -18.45
N SER A 220 27.83 -13.43 -19.19
CA SER A 220 27.09 -12.75 -20.27
C SER A 220 26.53 -13.73 -21.29
N ARG A 221 27.32 -14.72 -21.74
CA ARG A 221 26.85 -15.78 -22.65
C ARG A 221 25.74 -16.63 -22.05
N GLN A 222 25.86 -17.03 -20.78
CA GLN A 222 24.81 -17.78 -20.08
C GLN A 222 23.48 -17.00 -20.06
N MET A 223 23.52 -15.71 -19.72
CA MET A 223 22.34 -14.85 -19.71
C MET A 223 21.71 -14.69 -21.10
N ILE A 224 22.52 -14.65 -22.17
CA ILE A 224 22.01 -14.62 -23.56
C ILE A 224 21.26 -15.91 -23.90
N HIS A 225 21.81 -17.08 -23.55
CA HIS A 225 21.13 -18.35 -23.78
C HIS A 225 19.79 -18.40 -23.05
N LEU A 226 19.77 -18.01 -21.77
CA LEU A 226 18.54 -17.94 -20.96
C LEU A 226 17.52 -16.97 -21.54
N MET A 227 17.96 -15.78 -21.97
CA MET A 227 17.10 -14.78 -22.60
C MET A 227 16.47 -15.31 -23.89
N ARG A 228 17.24 -16.04 -24.70
CA ARG A 228 16.76 -16.69 -25.91
C ARG A 228 15.66 -17.71 -25.60
N ASP A 229 15.87 -18.57 -24.60
CA ASP A 229 14.89 -19.59 -24.24
C ASP A 229 13.58 -18.97 -23.72
N LEU A 230 13.65 -17.83 -23.02
CA LEU A 230 12.47 -17.05 -22.59
C LEU A 230 11.68 -16.44 -23.76
N THR A 231 12.34 -16.05 -24.86
CA THR A 231 11.65 -15.52 -26.04
C THR A 231 10.92 -16.60 -26.85
N PHE A 232 11.43 -17.83 -26.83
CA PHE A 232 10.81 -18.94 -27.55
C PHE A 232 9.55 -19.48 -26.86
N THR A 233 9.48 -19.43 -25.53
CA THR A 233 8.31 -19.92 -24.78
C THR A 233 7.07 -19.03 -24.95
N HIS A 234 7.22 -17.73 -25.18
CA HIS A 234 6.08 -16.83 -25.42
C HIS A 234 5.46 -17.02 -26.83
N ASN A 235 6.22 -17.54 -27.80
CA ASN A 235 5.76 -17.76 -29.17
C ASN A 235 5.09 -19.13 -29.41
N LEU A 236 5.07 -20.02 -28.41
CA LEU A 236 4.47 -21.35 -28.52
C LEU A 236 3.08 -21.45 -27.86
N GLY A 237 2.62 -20.40 -27.19
CA GLY A 237 1.33 -20.38 -26.47
C GLY A 237 0.11 -19.97 -27.29
N ASN A 238 0.25 -19.57 -28.57
CA ASN A 238 -0.87 -19.00 -29.34
C ASN A 238 -1.02 -19.47 -30.79
N LYS A 239 -0.44 -20.61 -31.16
CA LYS A 239 -0.75 -21.29 -32.44
C LYS A 239 -0.67 -22.81 -32.32
N ARG A 240 -1.77 -23.40 -31.85
CA ARG A 240 -2.29 -24.68 -32.37
C ARG A 240 -3.82 -24.56 -32.41
N ILE A 241 -4.31 -24.15 -33.57
CA ILE A 241 -5.60 -24.62 -34.10
C ILE A 241 -5.35 -26.05 -34.59
#